data_AF-A0A0K8SW02-F1
#
_entry.id   AF-A0A0K8SW02-F1
#
_cell.length_a   1.000
_cell.length_b   1.000
_cell.length_c   1.000
_cell.angle_alpha   90.00
_cell.angle_beta   90.00
_cell.angle_gamma   90.00
#
_symmetry.space_group_name_H-M   'P 1'
#
loop_
_entity.id
_entity.type
_entity.pdbx_description
1 polymer ?
#
loop_
_entity_poly.entity_id
_entity_poly.type
_entity_poly.pdbx_seq_one_letter_code
_entity_poly.pdbx_strand_id
1 'polypeptide(L)'
;PQCKPWEEASLKVLEAKDLPKPRVATAFLPKCAEESNERIFHFLARQNRGLNVETWRVLSRKREGALSVLLTLLIDAESADLLDKSPEVSIKLARGTIRPRALGKRPQK
;
A
#
# COMPACT_ATOMS: atom_id res chain seq x y z
N PRO A 1 -29.73 -17.19 12.33
CA PRO A 1 -28.56 -16.91 13.19
C PRO A 1 -28.40 -15.40 13.43
N GLN A 2 -28.56 -14.93 14.68
CA GLN A 2 -28.26 -13.56 15.08
C GLN A 2 -26.87 -13.53 15.72
N CYS A 3 -25.89 -12.91 15.07
CA CYS A 3 -24.62 -12.57 15.70
C CYS A 3 -24.85 -11.38 16.63
N LYS A 4 -24.72 -11.59 17.95
CA LYS A 4 -24.64 -10.48 18.90
C LYS A 4 -23.21 -9.91 18.87
N PRO A 5 -23.02 -8.58 18.78
CA PRO A 5 -21.71 -7.96 18.94
C PRO A 5 -21.14 -8.30 20.35
N TRP A 6 -19.81 -8.32 20.50
CA TRP A 6 -19.21 -8.44 21.84
C TRP A 6 -19.46 -7.18 22.67
N GLU A 7 -19.30 -7.27 24.00
CA GLU A 7 -19.78 -6.28 25.00
C GLU A 7 -19.28 -4.83 24.82
N GLU A 8 -18.30 -4.60 23.94
CA GLU A 8 -17.73 -3.27 23.65
C GLU A 8 -17.70 -2.93 22.15
N ALA A 9 -18.38 -3.72 21.31
CA ALA A 9 -18.38 -3.48 19.87
C ALA A 9 -19.23 -2.25 19.52
N SER A 10 -18.58 -1.14 19.18
CA SER A 10 -19.24 0.03 18.59
C SER A 10 -19.39 -0.15 17.09
N LEU A 11 -20.56 -0.59 16.65
CA LEU A 11 -20.91 -0.68 15.23
C LEU A 11 -21.41 0.68 14.72
N LYS A 12 -20.84 1.15 13.62
CA LYS A 12 -21.29 2.37 12.93
C LYS A 12 -21.81 2.02 11.55
N VAL A 13 -23.01 2.51 11.22
CA VAL A 13 -23.52 2.50 9.85
C VAL A 13 -22.79 3.59 9.07
N LEU A 14 -22.12 3.22 7.99
CA LEU A 14 -21.44 4.15 7.09
C LEU A 14 -22.16 4.15 5.74
N GLU A 15 -22.28 5.32 5.12
CA GLU A 15 -22.68 5.38 3.73
C GLU A 15 -21.56 4.81 2.85
N ALA A 16 -21.91 4.24 1.69
CA ALA A 16 -20.94 3.65 0.78
C ALA A 16 -19.83 4.64 0.33
N LYS A 17 -20.13 5.95 0.36
CA LYS A 17 -19.17 7.00 0.03
C LYS A 17 -18.06 7.17 1.09
N ASP A 18 -18.38 6.85 2.34
CA ASP A 18 -17.52 6.98 3.51
C ASP A 18 -16.74 5.69 3.81
N LEU A 19 -17.00 4.63 3.04
CA LEU A 19 -16.19 3.42 3.10
C LEU A 19 -14.74 3.74 2.72
N PRO A 20 -13.73 3.26 3.46
CA PRO A 20 -12.33 3.44 3.11
C PRO A 20 -12.06 2.84 1.73
N LYS A 21 -11.67 3.66 0.77
CA LYS A 21 -11.43 3.23 -0.60
C LYS A 21 -9.95 2.94 -0.81
N PRO A 22 -9.60 1.80 -1.43
CA PRO A 22 -8.21 1.55 -1.78
C PRO A 22 -7.73 2.58 -2.80
N ARG A 23 -6.44 2.94 -2.72
CA ARG A 23 -5.82 3.96 -3.56
C ARG A 23 -4.70 3.35 -4.39
N VAL A 24 -4.51 3.86 -5.60
CA VAL A 24 -3.38 3.44 -6.43
C VAL A 24 -2.12 4.16 -5.96
N ALA A 25 -1.02 3.45 -5.77
CA ALA A 25 0.28 4.02 -5.43
C ALA A 25 1.36 3.60 -6.44
N THR A 26 2.41 4.42 -6.54
CA THR A 26 3.62 4.07 -7.27
C THR A 26 4.75 3.85 -6.26
N ALA A 27 5.38 2.68 -6.30
CA ALA A 27 6.47 2.31 -5.41
C ALA A 27 7.77 2.14 -6.18
N PHE A 28 8.80 2.89 -5.80
CA PHE A 28 10.18 2.67 -6.24
C PHE A 28 10.94 1.95 -5.12
N LEU A 29 11.36 0.72 -5.39
CA LEU A 29 11.97 -0.16 -4.40
C LEU A 29 13.37 -0.60 -4.87
N PRO A 30 14.44 -0.13 -4.22
CA PRO A 30 15.80 -0.56 -4.55
C PRO A 30 16.08 -2.00 -4.08
N LYS A 31 17.09 -2.63 -4.69
CA LYS A 31 17.56 -4.00 -4.39
C LYS A 31 16.49 -5.10 -4.52
N CYS A 32 15.41 -4.81 -5.25
CA CYS A 32 14.24 -5.67 -5.41
C CYS A 32 13.97 -6.09 -6.86
N ALA A 33 14.86 -5.80 -7.81
CA ALA A 33 14.67 -6.17 -9.22
C ALA A 33 14.37 -7.67 -9.41
N GLU A 34 15.10 -8.53 -8.71
CA GLU A 34 14.98 -10.00 -8.78
C GLU A 34 14.08 -10.59 -7.68
N GLU A 35 13.54 -9.77 -6.78
CA GLU A 35 12.73 -10.27 -5.66
C GLU A 35 11.30 -10.57 -6.10
N SER A 36 10.70 -11.66 -5.62
CA SER A 36 9.28 -11.92 -5.87
C SER A 36 8.40 -10.88 -5.17
N ASN A 37 7.15 -10.71 -5.63
CA ASN A 37 6.24 -9.74 -5.02
C ASN A 37 5.96 -10.11 -3.55
N GLU A 38 5.87 -11.40 -3.24
CA GLU A 38 5.63 -11.94 -1.91
C GLU A 38 6.79 -11.61 -0.97
N ARG A 39 8.04 -11.75 -1.45
CA ARG A 39 9.24 -11.38 -0.68
C ARG A 39 9.31 -9.88 -0.45
N ILE A 40 8.97 -9.07 -1.46
CA ILE A 40 8.89 -7.61 -1.31
C ILE A 40 7.89 -7.24 -0.22
N PHE A 41 6.67 -7.79 -0.25
CA PHE A 41 5.66 -7.52 0.77
C PHE A 41 6.07 -8.02 2.14
N HIS A 42 6.71 -9.18 2.24
CA HIS A 42 7.28 -9.68 3.50
C HIS A 42 8.27 -8.67 4.11
N PHE A 43 9.17 -8.09 3.30
CA PHE A 43 10.10 -7.07 3.79
C PHE A 43 9.38 -5.79 4.19
N LEU A 44 8.42 -5.32 3.39
CA LEU A 44 7.67 -4.10 3.69
C LEU A 44 6.90 -4.23 5.02
N ALA A 45 6.20 -5.36 5.24
CA ALA A 45 5.48 -5.63 6.48
C ALA A 45 6.39 -5.58 7.71
N ARG A 46 7.57 -6.20 7.62
CA ARG A 46 8.48 -6.32 8.76
C ARG A 46 9.25 -5.05 9.06
N GLN A 47 9.54 -4.25 8.04
CA GLN A 47 10.41 -3.07 8.15
C GLN A 47 9.64 -1.76 8.32
N ASN A 48 8.32 -1.76 8.09
CA ASN A 48 7.49 -0.55 8.14
C ASN A 48 6.23 -0.82 8.96
N ARG A 49 6.26 -0.42 10.24
CA ARG A 49 5.10 -0.55 11.12
C ARG A 49 3.94 0.33 10.61
N GLY A 50 2.73 -0.22 10.65
CA GLY A 50 1.50 0.47 10.23
C GLY A 50 1.09 0.25 8.77
N LEU A 51 1.95 -0.35 7.92
CA LEU A 51 1.55 -0.71 6.56
C LEU A 51 0.87 -2.09 6.55
N ASN A 52 -0.39 -2.14 6.12
CA ASN A 52 -1.14 -3.39 5.97
C ASN A 52 -0.97 -3.98 4.57
N VAL A 53 0.20 -4.55 4.30
CA VAL A 53 0.53 -5.06 2.95
C VAL A 53 -0.28 -6.30 2.53
N GLU A 54 -0.97 -6.97 3.45
CA GLU A 54 -1.76 -8.19 3.16
C GLU A 54 -2.95 -7.88 2.25
N THR A 55 -3.49 -6.68 2.33
CA THR A 55 -4.62 -6.23 1.49
C THR A 55 -4.16 -5.58 0.18
N TRP A 56 -2.86 -5.46 -0.06
CA TRP A 56 -2.32 -4.78 -1.23
C TRP A 56 -2.32 -5.69 -2.46
N ARG A 57 -2.42 -5.08 -3.64
CA ARG A 57 -2.33 -5.80 -4.92
C ARG A 57 -1.33 -5.15 -5.85
N VAL A 58 -0.54 -5.95 -6.54
CA VAL A 58 0.35 -5.47 -7.60
C VAL A 58 -0.46 -5.34 -8.89
N LEU A 59 -0.56 -4.12 -9.42
CA LEU A 59 -1.23 -3.83 -10.70
C LEU A 59 -0.25 -3.86 -11.87
N SER A 60 0.99 -3.44 -11.63
CA SER A 60 2.05 -3.47 -12.64
C SER A 60 3.42 -3.56 -11.97
N ARG A 61 4.36 -4.20 -12.65
CA ARG A 61 5.75 -4.34 -12.23
C ARG A 61 6.66 -4.05 -13.41
N LYS A 62 7.61 -3.15 -13.20
CA LYS A 62 8.64 -2.81 -14.19
C LYS A 62 10.00 -2.79 -13.52
N ARG A 63 11.02 -3.33 -14.18
CA ARG A 63 12.40 -3.18 -13.75
C ARG A 63 12.87 -1.75 -14.01
N GLU A 64 13.48 -1.12 -13.02
CA GLU A 64 14.02 0.24 -13.12
C GLU A 64 15.53 0.17 -12.87
N GLY A 65 16.31 0.12 -13.95
CA GLY A 65 17.76 -0.11 -13.89
C GLY A 65 18.15 -1.54 -13.46
N ALA A 66 19.39 -1.71 -13.00
CA ALA A 66 19.92 -3.04 -12.69
C ALA A 66 19.34 -3.65 -11.40
N LEU A 67 19.10 -2.84 -10.37
CA LEU A 67 18.81 -3.34 -9.02
C LEU A 67 17.44 -2.96 -8.47
N SER A 68 16.71 -2.06 -9.12
CA SER A 68 15.45 -1.51 -8.59
C SER A 68 14.24 -1.99 -9.37
N VAL A 69 13.09 -1.93 -8.71
CA VAL A 69 11.79 -2.22 -9.32
C VAL A 69 10.85 -1.05 -9.07
N LEU A 70 10.08 -0.71 -10.09
CA LEU A 70 8.96 0.22 -10.04
C LEU A 70 7.67 -0.60 -10.06
N LEU A 71 6.88 -0.49 -8.99
CA LEU A 71 5.58 -1.15 -8.87
C LEU A 71 4.47 -0.11 -8.95
N THR A 72 3.37 -0.48 -9.62
CA THR A 72 2.07 0.16 -9.38
C THR A 72 1.26 -0.76 -8.49
N LEU A 73 0.80 -0.23 -7.36
CA LEU A 73 0.11 -0.97 -6.31
C LEU A 73 -1.30 -0.43 -6.13
N LEU A 74 -2.22 -1.29 -5.71
CA LEU A 74 -3.46 -0.90 -5.06
C LEU A 74 -3.27 -1.14 -3.56
N ILE A 75 -3.40 -0.09 -2.75
CA ILE A 75 -3.15 -0.12 -1.30
C ILE A 75 -4.41 0.28 -0.53
N ASP A 76 -4.55 -0.17 0.72
CA ASP A 76 -5.66 0.24 1.57
C ASP A 76 -5.58 1.73 1.95
N ALA A 77 -6.69 2.29 2.42
CA ALA A 77 -6.80 3.71 2.72
C ALA A 77 -5.89 4.14 3.88
N GLU A 78 -5.76 3.32 4.93
CA GLU A 78 -4.95 3.63 6.11
C GLU A 78 -3.47 3.73 5.75
N SER A 79 -2.97 2.74 5.01
CA SER A 79 -1.61 2.75 4.45
C SER A 79 -1.38 3.96 3.55
N ALA A 80 -2.36 4.32 2.72
CA ALA A 80 -2.25 5.48 1.85
C ALA A 80 -2.14 6.79 2.64
N ASP A 81 -2.93 6.96 3.70
CA ASP A 81 -2.90 8.16 4.53
C ASP A 81 -1.60 8.28 5.33
N LEU A 82 -1.00 7.15 5.75
CA LEU A 82 0.33 7.12 6.34
C LEU A 82 1.41 7.53 5.32
N LEU A 83 1.33 7.00 4.10
CA LEU A 83 2.31 7.26 3.04
C LEU A 83 2.20 8.66 2.43
N ASP A 84 1.04 9.30 2.50
CA ASP A 84 0.87 10.72 2.14
C ASP A 84 1.62 11.64 3.12
N LYS A 85 1.72 11.26 4.40
CA LYS A 85 2.50 12.00 5.41
C LYS A 85 4.00 11.75 5.28
N SER A 86 4.39 10.51 5.01
CA SER A 86 5.78 10.12 4.81
C SER A 86 5.88 9.03 3.74
N PRO A 87 6.37 9.35 2.52
CA PRO A 87 6.43 8.39 1.43
C PRO A 87 7.63 7.44 1.52
N GLU A 88 8.54 7.65 2.47
CA GLU A 88 9.75 6.81 2.62
C GLU A 88 9.41 5.48 3.29
N VAL A 89 9.94 4.40 2.73
CA VAL A 89 9.83 3.05 3.30
C VAL A 89 11.19 2.38 3.38
N SER A 90 11.38 1.58 4.42
CA SER A 90 12.55 0.70 4.54
C SER A 90 12.31 -0.59 3.76
N ILE A 91 13.28 -0.97 2.93
CA ILE A 91 13.23 -2.20 2.14
C ILE A 91 14.64 -2.77 1.98
N LYS A 92 14.87 -4.02 2.41
CA LYS A 92 16.19 -4.71 2.34
C LYS A 92 17.37 -3.83 2.81
N LEU A 93 17.22 -3.18 3.97
CA LEU A 93 18.23 -2.28 4.55
C LEU A 93 18.60 -1.08 3.64
N ALA A 94 17.69 -0.70 2.74
CA ALA A 94 17.76 0.50 1.91
C ALA A 94 16.46 1.30 2.07
N ARG A 95 16.42 2.52 1.52
CA ARG A 95 15.21 3.37 1.49
C ARG A 95 14.57 3.34 0.10
N GLY A 96 13.32 2.90 0.05
CA GLY A 96 12.44 3.03 -1.10
C GLY A 96 11.45 4.18 -0.90
N THR A 97 10.62 4.42 -1.91
CA THR A 97 9.52 5.38 -1.80
C THR A 97 8.22 4.78 -2.31
N ILE A 98 7.12 5.02 -1.62
CA ILE A 98 5.77 4.67 -2.06
C ILE A 98 4.93 5.93 -2.01
N ARG A 99 4.38 6.32 -3.16
CA ARG A 99 3.56 7.53 -3.28
C ARG A 99 2.16 7.16 -3.73
N PRO A 100 1.15 7.31 -2.85
CA PRO A 100 -0.25 7.24 -3.27
C PRO A 100 -0.53 8.30 -4.35
N ARG A 101 -1.34 7.96 -5.33
CA ARG A 101 -1.84 8.94 -6.30
C ARG A 101 -2.93 9.77 -5.62
N ALA A 102 -2.94 11.06 -5.92
CA ALA A 102 -4.02 11.94 -5.51
C ALA A 102 -5.34 11.49 -6.17
N LEU A 103 -6.40 11.39 -5.37
CA LEU A 103 -7.77 11.22 -5.86
C LEU A 103 -8.15 12.47 -6.66
N GLY A 104 -8.04 12.43 -8.00
CA GLY A 104 -8.55 13.51 -8.86
C GLY A 104 -7.74 13.89 -10.09
N LYS A 105 -6.47 13.46 -10.25
CA LYS A 105 -5.74 13.72 -11.50
C LYS A 105 -6.08 12.66 -12.55
N ARG A 106 -7.07 12.95 -13.40
CA ARG A 106 -7.22 12.25 -14.69
C ARG A 106 -5.88 12.36 -15.43
N PRO A 107 -5.38 11.30 -16.08
CA PRO A 107 -4.24 11.44 -16.99
C PRO A 107 -4.64 12.46 -18.07
N GLN A 108 -3.88 13.54 -18.20
CA GLN A 108 -3.98 14.39 -19.38
C GLN A 108 -3.55 13.55 -20.58
N LYS A 109 -4.48 13.37 -21.52
CA LYS A 109 -4.20 12.83 -22.85
C LYS A 109 -3.44 13.84 -23.66
#